data_AF-A0A940WGY3-F1
#
_entry.id   AF-A0A940WGY3-F1
#
_cell.length_a   1.000
_cell.length_b   1.000
_cell.length_c   1.000
_cell.angle_alpha   90.00
_cell.angle_beta   90.00
_cell.angle_gamma   90.00
#
_symmetry.space_group_name_H-M   'P 1'
#
loop_
_entity.id
_entity.type
_entity.pdbx_description
1 polymer ?
#
loop_
_entity_poly.entity_id
_entity_poly.type
_entity_poly.pdbx_seq_one_letter_code
_entity_poly.pdbx_strand_id
1 'polypeptide(L)'
;MSRRSAVRKETGVAPALTGSRLLAFAAALSLPLFSIGAVAAERETIPSPPAVHGGEGTRFAEPGMIAPDFTVLDVEGRPFNLSEEVSRKPVLLLFWSVFCEPCRSEMTVLQNAYDKYAGRDLTFVAVAVDGEPLRKIIGGFARQEGYTFKVLVDDLDATGTWKAADAYGVTVTPTLLLLGKGGAVLLRKGGKIREELPQVAFAGRSNVGKSSLLNALVGHSRLARVSNTPGRTRGIALFEIEGKFAFADLPGYGFAKVSRSEREAWKGLVEGYLAECESLRRVYVLVDARRGPEDEERQLAAFLAARAVPYRWVGTK
;
A
#
# COMPACT_ATOMS: atom_id res chain seq x y z
N MET A 1 -21.84 -63.02 5.08
CA MET A 1 -20.86 -62.87 6.18
C MET A 1 -19.59 -62.25 5.62
N SER A 2 -19.05 -61.29 6.36
CA SER A 2 -17.89 -60.42 6.12
C SER A 2 -16.63 -61.08 5.54
N ARG A 3 -15.91 -60.39 4.64
CA ARG A 3 -14.50 -60.01 4.87
C ARG A 3 -13.94 -59.05 3.80
N ARG A 4 -13.19 -58.06 4.32
CA ARG A 4 -12.35 -57.05 3.66
C ARG A 4 -11.15 -57.68 2.94
N SER A 5 -10.62 -57.00 1.92
CA SER A 5 -9.16 -56.89 1.76
C SER A 5 -8.76 -55.56 1.10
N ALA A 6 -7.68 -55.00 1.60
CA ALA A 6 -7.04 -53.76 1.19
C ALA A 6 -5.94 -54.05 0.15
N VAL A 7 -5.71 -53.11 -0.77
CA VAL A 7 -4.54 -53.13 -1.66
C VAL A 7 -3.59 -52.01 -1.23
N ARG A 8 -2.34 -52.40 -1.00
CA ARG A 8 -1.20 -51.59 -0.55
C ARG A 8 -0.21 -51.41 -1.71
N LYS A 9 0.45 -50.25 -1.69
CA LYS A 9 1.54 -49.73 -2.54
C LYS A 9 2.62 -50.74 -2.96
N GLU A 10 3.05 -50.65 -4.20
CA GLU A 10 4.35 -51.13 -4.68
C GLU A 10 5.35 -49.96 -4.79
N THR A 11 6.54 -50.19 -4.23
CA THR A 11 7.75 -49.38 -4.36
C THR A 11 8.71 -50.13 -5.28
N GLY A 12 9.11 -49.52 -6.39
CA GLY A 12 10.14 -50.06 -7.29
C GLY A 12 11.52 -49.52 -6.94
N VAL A 13 12.46 -50.43 -6.64
CA VAL A 13 13.90 -50.21 -6.61
C VAL A 13 14.50 -50.91 -7.84
N ALA A 14 15.53 -50.33 -8.45
CA ALA A 14 16.36 -50.95 -9.49
C ALA A 14 17.86 -50.68 -9.22
N PRO A 15 18.79 -51.51 -9.73
CA PRO A 15 19.90 -52.04 -8.94
C PRO A 15 21.29 -51.47 -9.27
N ALA A 16 22.25 -51.95 -8.47
CA ALA A 16 23.68 -51.64 -8.43
C ALA A 16 24.48 -52.03 -9.69
N LEU A 17 25.54 -51.27 -9.96
CA LEU A 17 26.65 -51.65 -10.83
C LEU A 17 27.93 -51.78 -10.00
N THR A 18 28.51 -52.97 -10.10
CA THR A 18 29.75 -53.50 -9.54
C THR A 18 31.01 -53.02 -10.29
N GLY A 19 32.16 -53.01 -9.59
CA GLY A 19 33.42 -53.47 -10.19
C GLY A 19 34.61 -52.51 -10.25
N SER A 20 35.32 -52.40 -9.12
CA SER A 20 36.78 -52.44 -8.94
C SER A 20 37.74 -51.92 -10.02
N ARG A 21 38.51 -50.90 -9.65
CA ARG A 21 39.96 -50.63 -9.91
C ARG A 21 40.24 -49.21 -9.39
N LEU A 22 41.33 -48.83 -8.74
CA LEU A 22 42.50 -49.47 -8.14
C LEU A 22 43.29 -48.27 -7.56
N LEU A 23 43.69 -48.31 -6.29
CA LEU A 23 44.90 -47.68 -5.72
C LEU A 23 45.20 -46.16 -5.85
N ALA A 24 45.76 -45.67 -4.74
CA ALA A 24 46.61 -44.49 -4.56
C ALA A 24 45.90 -43.12 -4.57
N PHE A 25 45.75 -42.52 -3.39
CA PHE A 25 46.41 -41.25 -3.05
C PHE A 25 46.17 -40.95 -1.56
N ALA A 26 47.05 -41.49 -0.73
CA ALA A 26 47.33 -40.91 0.57
C ALA A 26 48.28 -39.72 0.36
N ALA A 27 47.99 -38.64 1.09
CA ALA A 27 48.94 -37.60 1.50
C ALA A 27 49.75 -36.89 0.41
N ALA A 28 49.19 -35.79 -0.12
CA ALA A 28 49.92 -34.54 -0.38
C ALA A 28 48.93 -33.48 -0.91
N LEU A 29 48.53 -32.55 -0.05
CA LEU A 29 48.30 -31.13 -0.38
C LEU A 29 47.74 -30.44 0.86
N SER A 30 48.66 -30.10 1.74
CA SER A 30 48.56 -28.91 2.58
C SER A 30 48.29 -27.70 1.68
N LEU A 31 47.03 -27.32 1.55
CA LEU A 31 46.65 -25.98 1.11
C LEU A 31 46.19 -25.20 2.35
N PRO A 32 46.70 -23.98 2.57
CA PRO A 32 46.32 -23.19 3.72
C PRO A 32 44.81 -22.94 3.66
N LEU A 33 44.17 -23.02 4.82
CA LEU A 33 42.86 -22.40 5.05
C LEU A 33 43.00 -20.93 4.64
N PHE A 34 42.62 -20.61 3.39
CA PHE A 34 42.27 -19.25 3.04
C PHE A 34 41.14 -18.90 3.99
N SER A 35 41.48 -18.07 4.97
CA SER A 35 40.48 -17.31 5.70
C SER A 35 39.65 -16.66 4.61
N ILE A 36 38.37 -17.05 4.51
CA ILE A 36 37.38 -16.24 3.84
C ILE A 36 37.33 -14.98 4.69
N GLY A 37 38.24 -14.05 4.39
CA GLY A 37 38.10 -12.68 4.83
C GLY A 37 36.70 -12.29 4.37
N ALA A 38 35.84 -11.95 5.33
CA ALA A 38 34.58 -11.34 5.03
C ALA A 38 34.88 -10.20 4.08
N VAL A 39 34.53 -10.37 2.80
CA VAL A 39 34.34 -9.23 1.92
C VAL A 39 33.15 -8.54 2.56
N ALA A 40 33.46 -7.55 3.40
CA ALA A 40 32.52 -6.53 3.77
C ALA A 40 32.06 -5.96 2.44
N ALA A 41 30.89 -6.40 1.98
CA ALA A 41 30.16 -5.66 0.99
C ALA A 41 29.97 -4.28 1.61
N GLU A 42 30.79 -3.33 1.19
CA GLU A 42 30.48 -1.92 1.34
C GLU A 42 29.09 -1.76 0.74
N ARG A 43 28.08 -1.69 1.61
CA ARG A 43 26.78 -1.15 1.25
C ARG A 43 27.08 0.28 0.87
N GLU A 44 27.27 0.53 -0.42
CA GLU A 44 27.10 1.87 -0.97
C GLU A 44 25.72 2.32 -0.48
N THR A 45 25.73 3.27 0.44
CA THR A 45 24.53 3.93 0.95
C THR A 45 23.94 4.69 -0.22
N ILE A 46 22.94 4.10 -0.86
CA ILE A 46 22.15 4.77 -1.89
C ILE A 46 21.53 6.02 -1.22
N PRO A 47 21.79 7.24 -1.72
CA PRO A 47 21.19 8.43 -1.15
C PRO A 47 19.67 8.38 -1.30
N SER A 48 18.96 8.77 -0.25
CA SER A 48 17.50 8.92 -0.30
C SER A 48 17.11 9.95 -1.37
N PRO A 49 16.05 9.71 -2.16
CA PRO A 49 15.61 10.67 -3.17
C PRO A 49 15.23 12.01 -2.51
N PRO A 50 15.46 13.14 -3.20
CA PRO A 50 15.09 14.46 -2.69
C PRO A 50 13.57 14.56 -2.50
N ALA A 51 13.16 15.35 -1.51
CA ALA A 51 11.76 15.58 -1.21
C ALA A 51 11.04 16.25 -2.39
N VAL A 52 9.80 15.84 -2.66
CA VAL A 52 8.94 16.49 -3.65
C VAL A 52 8.49 17.84 -3.08
N HIS A 53 8.75 18.93 -3.80
CA HIS A 53 8.48 20.29 -3.38
C HIS A 53 7.18 20.79 -4.02
N GLY A 54 6.10 20.87 -3.23
CA GLY A 54 4.88 21.54 -3.66
C GLY A 54 5.14 23.03 -3.90
N GLY A 55 5.27 23.44 -5.15
CA GLY A 55 5.47 24.84 -5.53
C GLY A 55 4.34 25.75 -5.05
N GLU A 56 4.67 26.95 -4.57
CA GLU A 56 3.68 27.96 -4.21
C GLU A 56 2.88 28.38 -5.46
N GLY A 57 1.58 28.08 -5.48
CA GLY A 57 0.63 28.57 -6.50
C GLY A 57 0.19 27.57 -7.58
N THR A 58 0.67 26.33 -7.58
CA THR A 58 0.23 25.29 -8.52
C THR A 58 -1.11 24.68 -8.10
N ARG A 59 -2.13 24.78 -8.96
CA ARG A 59 -3.38 24.04 -8.78
C ARG A 59 -3.07 22.55 -8.99
N PHE A 60 -3.17 21.75 -7.93
CA PHE A 60 -2.91 20.32 -7.93
C PHE A 60 -3.79 19.56 -8.94
N ALA A 61 -3.31 18.45 -9.49
CA ALA A 61 -4.04 17.64 -10.48
C ALA A 61 -5.26 16.93 -9.86
N GLU A 62 -6.32 17.70 -9.54
CA GLU A 62 -7.53 17.25 -8.88
C GLU A 62 -8.63 16.86 -9.87
N PRO A 63 -9.58 15.99 -9.49
CA PRO A 63 -10.71 15.63 -10.34
C PRO A 63 -11.44 16.85 -10.90
N GLY A 64 -11.66 16.85 -12.22
CA GLY A 64 -12.27 17.97 -12.97
C GLY A 64 -11.27 18.95 -13.57
N MET A 65 -9.98 18.83 -13.26
CA MET A 65 -8.91 19.62 -13.87
C MET A 65 -8.29 18.94 -15.09
N ILE A 66 -7.57 19.70 -15.92
CA ILE A 66 -6.67 19.13 -16.92
C ILE A 66 -5.35 18.79 -16.25
N ALA A 67 -4.89 17.56 -16.46
CA ALA A 67 -3.65 17.05 -15.93
C ALA A 67 -2.46 17.86 -16.50
N PRO A 68 -1.53 18.34 -15.67
CA PRO A 68 -0.32 19.01 -16.16
C PRO A 68 0.46 18.13 -17.13
N ASP A 69 0.90 18.69 -18.25
CA ASP A 69 1.73 17.93 -19.18
C ASP A 69 3.14 17.75 -18.60
N PHE A 70 3.79 16.64 -18.94
CA PHE A 70 5.18 16.37 -18.59
C PHE A 70 5.85 15.55 -19.69
N THR A 71 7.18 15.66 -19.75
CA THR A 71 8.01 14.83 -20.62
C THR A 71 9.17 14.26 -19.81
N VAL A 72 9.25 12.94 -19.76
CA VAL A 72 10.25 12.17 -19.01
C VAL A 72 10.70 10.96 -19.82
N LEU A 73 11.70 10.21 -19.33
CA LEU A 73 12.19 9.01 -20.01
C LEU A 73 11.59 7.75 -19.40
N ASP A 74 11.44 6.71 -20.22
CA ASP A 74 11.22 5.35 -19.73
C ASP A 74 12.51 4.69 -19.24
N VAL A 75 12.38 3.50 -18.64
CA VAL A 75 13.52 2.73 -18.14
C VAL A 75 14.49 2.25 -19.23
N GLU A 76 14.10 2.32 -20.51
CA GLU A 76 14.96 2.10 -21.68
C GLU A 76 15.58 3.39 -22.25
N GLY A 77 15.21 4.55 -21.70
CA GLY A 77 15.69 5.86 -22.15
C GLY A 77 14.92 6.46 -23.33
N ARG A 78 13.74 5.95 -23.66
CA ARG A 78 12.86 6.51 -24.69
C ARG A 78 12.00 7.62 -24.09
N PRO A 79 11.77 8.73 -24.81
CA PRO A 79 10.95 9.82 -24.32
C PRO A 79 9.47 9.42 -24.25
N PHE A 80 8.79 9.91 -23.22
CA PHE A 80 7.35 9.82 -23.03
C PHE A 80 6.79 11.22 -22.80
N ASN A 81 5.79 11.63 -23.58
CA ASN A 81 5.01 12.85 -23.39
C ASN A 81 3.56 12.49 -23.03
N LEU A 82 3.05 13.05 -21.93
CA LEU A 82 1.72 12.71 -21.45
C LEU A 82 0.61 13.19 -22.40
N SER A 83 0.69 14.43 -22.88
CA SER A 83 -0.33 15.03 -23.77
C SER A 83 -0.57 14.18 -25.02
N GLU A 84 0.49 13.62 -25.60
CA GLU A 84 0.38 12.70 -26.73
C GLU A 84 -0.42 11.43 -26.37
N GLU A 85 -0.18 10.85 -25.20
CA GLU A 85 -0.84 9.63 -24.77
C GLU A 85 -2.32 9.88 -24.45
N VAL A 86 -2.62 10.91 -23.65
CA VAL A 86 -4.01 11.25 -23.26
C VAL A 86 -4.84 11.72 -24.44
N SER A 87 -4.24 12.25 -25.51
CA SER A 87 -4.95 12.58 -26.74
C SER A 87 -5.53 11.34 -27.44
N ARG A 88 -4.88 10.17 -27.25
CA ARG A 88 -5.24 8.91 -27.90
C ARG A 88 -6.17 8.09 -27.02
N LYS A 89 -5.79 7.88 -25.75
CA LYS A 89 -6.48 6.98 -24.81
C LYS A 89 -6.53 7.56 -23.40
N PRO A 90 -7.52 7.18 -22.57
CA PRO A 90 -7.42 7.34 -21.12
C PRO A 90 -6.12 6.72 -20.57
N VAL A 91 -5.59 7.30 -19.50
CA VAL A 91 -4.34 6.87 -18.86
C VAL A 91 -4.57 6.60 -17.38
N LEU A 92 -4.21 5.42 -16.90
CA LEU A 92 -4.06 5.15 -15.48
C LEU A 92 -2.60 5.40 -15.09
N LEU A 93 -2.37 6.47 -14.33
CA LEU A 93 -1.07 7.00 -13.97
C LEU A 93 -0.77 6.72 -12.49
N LEU A 94 0.36 6.08 -12.20
CA LEU A 94 0.81 5.79 -10.84
C LEU A 94 2.17 6.45 -10.56
N PHE A 95 2.26 7.34 -9.59
CA PHE A 95 3.52 7.79 -9.02
C PHE A 95 3.97 6.83 -7.92
N TRP A 96 5.19 6.33 -7.98
CA TRP A 96 5.70 5.30 -7.07
C TRP A 96 7.20 5.48 -6.82
N SER A 97 7.76 4.76 -5.84
CA SER A 97 9.20 4.70 -5.58
C SER A 97 9.64 3.25 -5.40
N VAL A 98 10.82 2.89 -5.90
CA VAL A 98 11.41 1.56 -5.74
C VAL A 98 11.75 1.23 -4.29
N PHE A 99 11.97 2.24 -3.45
CA PHE A 99 12.26 2.10 -2.01
C PHE A 99 11.01 2.11 -1.12
N CYS A 100 9.81 2.16 -1.72
CA CYS A 100 8.54 2.19 -1.01
C CYS A 100 7.87 0.80 -1.07
N GLU A 101 7.80 0.10 0.07
CA GLU A 101 7.16 -1.23 0.14
C GLU A 101 5.67 -1.22 -0.27
N PRO A 102 4.81 -0.30 0.22
CA PRO A 102 3.43 -0.22 -0.25
C PRO A 102 3.31 -0.01 -1.77
N CYS A 103 4.26 0.74 -2.34
CA CYS A 103 4.30 1.03 -3.77
C CYS A 103 4.59 -0.23 -4.59
N ARG A 104 5.51 -1.08 -4.14
CA ARG A 104 5.81 -2.37 -4.78
C ARG A 104 4.59 -3.29 -4.81
N SER A 105 3.78 -3.29 -3.74
CA SER A 105 2.51 -4.03 -3.73
C SER A 105 1.48 -3.45 -4.70
N GLU A 106 1.35 -2.12 -4.78
CA GLU A 106 0.42 -1.46 -5.72
C GLU A 106 0.83 -1.71 -7.18
N MET A 107 2.13 -1.81 -7.49
CA MET A 107 2.64 -2.18 -8.81
C MET A 107 2.19 -3.57 -9.25
N THR A 108 2.20 -4.55 -8.35
CA THR A 108 1.65 -5.89 -8.63
C THR A 108 0.14 -5.86 -8.89
N VAL A 109 -0.60 -5.04 -8.14
CA VAL A 109 -2.05 -4.82 -8.40
C VAL A 109 -2.25 -4.15 -9.76
N LEU A 110 -1.39 -3.19 -10.12
CA LEU A 110 -1.41 -2.51 -11.41
C LEU A 110 -1.11 -3.48 -12.55
N GLN A 111 -0.16 -4.41 -12.38
CA GLN A 111 0.13 -5.46 -13.37
C GLN A 111 -1.07 -6.39 -13.56
N ASN A 112 -1.73 -6.82 -12.48
CA ASN A 112 -2.94 -7.65 -12.58
C ASN A 112 -4.08 -6.90 -13.31
N ALA A 113 -4.21 -5.59 -13.08
CA ALA A 113 -5.16 -4.76 -13.80
C ALA A 113 -4.75 -4.61 -15.28
N TYR A 114 -3.46 -4.42 -15.55
CA TYR A 114 -2.91 -4.40 -16.89
C TYR A 114 -3.23 -5.71 -17.62
N ASP A 115 -2.92 -6.88 -17.08
CA ASP A 115 -3.19 -8.16 -17.76
C ASP A 115 -4.68 -8.37 -18.07
N LYS A 116 -5.56 -7.85 -17.20
CA LYS A 116 -7.01 -7.95 -17.39
C LYS A 116 -7.57 -6.96 -18.41
N TYR A 117 -6.96 -5.80 -18.54
CA TYR A 117 -7.48 -4.68 -19.34
C TYR A 117 -6.55 -4.28 -20.50
N ALA A 118 -5.41 -4.94 -20.65
CA ALA A 118 -4.47 -4.76 -21.75
C ALA A 118 -5.18 -5.07 -23.07
N GLY A 119 -5.01 -4.19 -24.05
CA GLY A 119 -5.73 -4.22 -25.32
C GLY A 119 -7.11 -3.57 -25.30
N ARG A 120 -7.61 -3.11 -24.15
CA ARG A 120 -8.74 -2.16 -24.10
C ARG A 120 -8.24 -0.73 -24.30
N ASP A 121 -9.15 0.22 -24.51
CA ASP A 121 -8.83 1.65 -24.68
C ASP A 121 -8.41 2.31 -23.35
N LEU A 122 -7.32 1.82 -22.74
CA LEU A 122 -6.70 2.36 -21.52
C LEU A 122 -5.20 2.09 -21.55
N THR A 123 -4.40 3.12 -21.28
CA THR A 123 -2.94 3.00 -21.13
C THR A 123 -2.58 2.99 -19.65
N PHE A 124 -1.65 2.12 -19.25
CA PHE A 124 -1.12 2.05 -17.88
C PHE A 124 0.31 2.61 -17.86
N VAL A 125 0.57 3.52 -16.94
CA VAL A 125 1.85 4.22 -16.80
C VAL A 125 2.21 4.33 -15.33
N ALA A 126 3.43 3.96 -14.96
CA ALA A 126 3.97 4.16 -13.62
C ALA A 126 5.23 5.03 -13.67
N VAL A 127 5.22 6.16 -12.96
CA VAL A 127 6.32 7.13 -12.88
C VAL A 127 7.07 6.94 -11.57
N ALA A 128 8.32 6.52 -11.64
CA ALA A 128 9.19 6.38 -10.48
C ALA A 128 9.76 7.75 -10.06
N VAL A 129 9.52 8.16 -8.82
CA VAL A 129 9.99 9.44 -8.24
C VAL A 129 11.33 9.28 -7.52
N ASP A 130 12.19 8.41 -8.05
CA ASP A 130 13.52 8.13 -7.51
C ASP A 130 14.63 8.86 -8.29
N GLY A 131 14.38 9.17 -9.57
CA GLY A 131 15.30 9.91 -10.43
C GLY A 131 16.51 9.14 -10.94
N GLU A 132 17.33 9.82 -11.74
CA GLU A 132 18.70 9.39 -12.00
C GLU A 132 19.58 9.55 -10.74
N PRO A 133 20.57 8.66 -10.51
CA PRO A 133 21.10 7.63 -11.42
C PRO A 133 20.36 6.26 -11.37
N LEU A 134 19.17 6.19 -10.78
CA LEU A 134 18.52 4.92 -10.44
C LEU A 134 17.74 4.27 -11.57
N ARG A 135 17.68 4.87 -12.78
CA ARG A 135 16.93 4.33 -13.92
C ARG A 135 17.26 2.87 -14.23
N LYS A 136 18.54 2.49 -14.20
CA LYS A 136 18.96 1.10 -14.44
C LYS A 136 18.44 0.14 -13.38
N ILE A 137 18.43 0.56 -12.11
CA ILE A 137 17.92 -0.26 -10.99
C ILE A 137 16.41 -0.42 -11.10
N ILE A 138 15.68 0.66 -11.38
CA ILE A 138 14.23 0.66 -11.58
C ILE A 138 13.85 -0.24 -12.75
N GLY A 139 14.55 -0.14 -13.88
CA GLY A 139 14.34 -1.01 -15.04
C GLY A 139 14.70 -2.47 -14.77
N GLY A 140 15.75 -2.73 -13.97
CA GLY A 140 16.10 -4.08 -13.51
C GLY A 140 15.01 -4.70 -12.66
N PHE A 141 14.49 -3.95 -11.68
CA PHE A 141 13.38 -4.36 -10.83
C PHE A 141 12.10 -4.63 -11.64
N ALA A 142 11.72 -3.72 -12.54
CA ALA A 142 10.53 -3.90 -13.37
C ALA A 142 10.59 -5.17 -14.23
N ARG A 143 11.77 -5.48 -14.81
CA ARG A 143 11.99 -6.73 -15.55
C ARG A 143 11.95 -7.97 -14.66
N GLN A 144 12.56 -7.90 -13.48
CA GLN A 144 12.59 -9.02 -12.54
C GLN A 144 11.18 -9.39 -12.06
N GLU A 145 10.34 -8.39 -11.76
CA GLU A 145 8.96 -8.58 -11.30
C GLU A 145 7.98 -8.84 -12.46
N GLY A 146 8.44 -8.76 -13.71
CA GLY A 146 7.64 -9.05 -14.89
C GLY A 146 6.61 -7.97 -15.25
N TYR A 147 6.86 -6.71 -14.90
CA TYR A 147 5.98 -5.62 -15.29
C TYR A 147 6.06 -5.32 -16.78
N THR A 148 4.91 -5.25 -17.44
CA THR A 148 4.81 -5.09 -18.90
C THR A 148 4.14 -3.80 -19.36
N PHE A 149 3.62 -3.00 -18.42
CA PHE A 149 3.18 -1.63 -18.69
C PHE A 149 4.37 -0.65 -18.74
N LYS A 150 4.11 0.59 -19.18
CA LYS A 150 5.17 1.62 -19.28
C LYS A 150 5.65 2.04 -17.90
N VAL A 151 6.93 1.84 -17.62
CA VAL A 151 7.60 2.34 -16.41
C VAL A 151 8.50 3.51 -16.80
N LEU A 152 8.20 4.68 -16.23
CA LEU A 152 8.88 5.93 -16.45
C LEU A 152 9.73 6.29 -15.24
N VAL A 153 10.76 7.11 -15.45
CA VAL A 153 11.60 7.68 -14.39
C VAL A 153 11.43 9.19 -14.44
N ASP A 154 10.92 9.77 -13.36
CA ASP A 154 10.88 11.22 -13.23
C ASP A 154 12.29 11.76 -13.08
N ASP A 155 12.56 12.97 -13.55
CA ASP A 155 13.87 13.60 -13.45
C ASP A 155 13.72 14.98 -12.85
N LEU A 156 14.76 15.41 -12.12
CA LEU A 156 14.88 16.79 -11.69
C LEU A 156 15.27 17.69 -12.87
N ASP A 157 14.70 18.87 -12.92
CA ASP A 157 15.18 19.94 -13.79
C ASP A 157 16.38 20.68 -13.16
N ALA A 158 16.86 21.73 -13.85
CA ALA A 158 18.00 22.52 -13.39
C ALA A 158 17.75 23.25 -12.06
N THR A 159 16.49 23.35 -11.62
CA THR A 159 16.10 24.01 -10.36
C THR A 159 15.92 23.03 -9.20
N GLY A 160 16.06 21.72 -9.46
CA GLY A 160 15.80 20.68 -8.47
C GLY A 160 14.31 20.38 -8.29
N THR A 161 13.49 20.70 -9.29
CA THR A 161 12.06 20.38 -9.33
C THR A 161 11.83 19.13 -10.18
N TRP A 162 11.03 18.20 -9.66
CA TRP A 162 10.58 17.01 -10.37
C TRP A 162 9.67 17.40 -11.53
N LYS A 163 10.02 16.98 -12.75
CA LYS A 163 9.28 17.35 -13.96
C LYS A 163 7.83 16.88 -13.95
N ALA A 164 7.54 15.73 -13.35
CA ALA A 164 6.18 15.21 -13.24
C ALA A 164 5.61 15.32 -11.82
N ALA A 165 6.31 14.82 -10.79
CA ALA A 165 5.76 14.69 -9.44
C ALA A 165 5.37 16.03 -8.80
N ASP A 166 6.20 17.08 -8.96
CA ASP A 166 5.92 18.41 -8.41
C ASP A 166 4.73 19.06 -9.11
N ALA A 167 4.63 18.92 -10.43
CA ALA A 167 3.49 19.43 -11.20
C ALA A 167 2.15 18.82 -10.76
N TYR A 168 2.17 17.57 -10.30
CA TYR A 168 1.01 16.84 -9.81
C TYR A 168 0.77 16.99 -8.30
N GLY A 169 1.63 17.72 -7.59
CA GLY A 169 1.59 17.85 -6.14
C GLY A 169 1.71 16.52 -5.41
N VAL A 170 2.59 15.64 -5.88
CA VAL A 170 2.79 14.29 -5.32
C VAL A 170 3.61 14.37 -4.06
N THR A 171 2.96 14.58 -2.91
CA THR A 171 3.66 14.59 -1.61
C THR A 171 3.82 13.20 -0.99
N VAL A 172 3.14 12.20 -1.56
CA VAL A 172 3.12 10.80 -1.08
C VAL A 172 3.12 9.81 -2.24
N THR A 173 3.74 8.66 -2.05
CA THR A 173 3.66 7.50 -2.95
C THR A 173 3.13 6.28 -2.22
N PRO A 174 2.34 5.39 -2.86
CA PRO A 174 1.90 5.47 -4.25
C PRO A 174 0.81 6.53 -4.45
N THR A 175 0.83 7.31 -5.53
CA THR A 175 -0.30 8.19 -5.91
C THR A 175 -0.85 7.80 -7.27
N LEU A 176 -2.11 7.36 -7.32
CA LEU A 176 -2.80 6.89 -8.51
C LEU A 176 -3.76 7.96 -9.05
N LEU A 177 -3.74 8.19 -10.36
CA LEU A 177 -4.69 9.03 -11.07
C LEU A 177 -5.31 8.26 -12.24
N LEU A 178 -6.59 8.49 -12.50
CA LEU A 178 -7.23 8.13 -13.76
C LEU A 178 -7.43 9.39 -14.57
N LEU A 179 -6.79 9.45 -15.73
CA LEU A 179 -6.89 10.53 -16.70
C LEU A 179 -7.80 10.07 -17.84
N GLY A 180 -8.81 10.87 -18.14
CA GLY A 180 -9.65 10.68 -19.32
C GLY A 180 -8.91 11.02 -20.60
N LYS A 181 -9.51 10.63 -21.73
CA LYS A 181 -9.05 11.11 -23.04
C LYS A 181 -9.14 12.64 -23.09
N GLY A 182 -8.09 13.30 -23.56
CA GLY A 182 -7.93 14.76 -23.51
C GLY A 182 -7.34 15.29 -22.19
N GLY A 183 -6.94 14.39 -21.26
CA GLY A 183 -6.15 14.76 -20.08
C GLY A 183 -6.96 15.22 -18.88
N ALA A 184 -8.29 15.15 -18.89
CA ALA A 184 -9.09 15.47 -17.71
C ALA A 184 -8.82 14.47 -16.58
N VAL A 185 -8.50 14.96 -15.38
CA VAL A 185 -8.37 14.12 -14.19
C VAL A 185 -9.77 13.67 -13.78
N LEU A 186 -10.02 12.36 -13.83
CA LEU A 186 -11.30 11.75 -13.45
C LEU A 186 -11.27 11.25 -12.00
N LEU A 187 -10.10 10.81 -11.54
CA LEU A 187 -9.87 10.31 -10.20
C LEU A 187 -8.43 10.59 -9.77
N ARG A 188 -8.25 10.91 -8.49
CA ARG A 188 -6.96 10.97 -7.79
C ARG A 188 -7.07 10.17 -6.49
N LYS A 189 -6.07 9.37 -6.17
CA LYS A 189 -5.93 8.60 -4.94
C LYS A 189 -4.46 8.63 -4.51
N GLY A 190 -4.12 9.49 -3.57
CA GLY A 190 -2.80 9.55 -2.96
C GLY A 190 -2.65 8.58 -1.79
N GLY A 191 -1.52 7.89 -1.75
CA GLY A 191 -1.06 7.01 -0.68
C GLY A 191 -1.84 5.71 -0.47
N LYS A 192 -1.14 4.75 0.17
CA LYS A 192 -1.67 4.07 1.35
C LYS A 192 -1.35 5.03 2.50
N ILE A 193 -2.28 5.36 3.39
CA ILE A 193 -2.09 6.40 4.42
C ILE A 193 -0.75 6.19 5.15
N ARG A 194 0.07 7.24 5.27
CA ARG A 194 1.35 7.22 5.98
C ARG A 194 1.10 6.72 7.41
N GLU A 195 1.57 5.52 7.73
CA GLU A 195 1.38 4.95 9.07
C GLU A 195 2.01 5.85 10.14
N GLU A 196 3.04 6.63 9.80
CA GLU A 196 3.72 7.63 10.62
C GLU A 196 2.98 8.96 10.88
N LEU A 197 1.90 9.30 10.14
CA LEU A 197 1.15 10.53 10.45
C LEU A 197 0.40 10.38 11.77
N PRO A 198 0.37 11.39 12.66
CA PRO A 198 -0.46 11.36 13.86
C PRO A 198 -1.90 10.94 13.54
N GLN A 199 -2.41 9.90 14.20
CA GLN A 199 -3.73 9.34 13.93
C GLN A 199 -4.70 9.63 15.07
N VAL A 200 -5.93 9.98 14.70
CA VAL A 200 -7.06 10.11 15.62
C VAL A 200 -8.12 9.11 15.20
N ALA A 201 -8.36 8.11 16.03
CA ALA A 201 -9.31 7.05 15.74
C ALA A 201 -10.71 7.36 16.27
N PHE A 202 -11.73 6.87 15.56
CA PHE A 202 -13.12 6.97 15.94
C PHE A 202 -13.69 5.57 16.07
N ALA A 203 -14.12 5.21 17.28
CA ALA A 203 -14.71 3.93 17.61
C ALA A 203 -16.14 4.14 18.08
N GLY A 204 -17.03 3.19 17.81
CA GLY A 204 -18.40 3.24 18.29
C GLY A 204 -19.27 2.20 17.61
N ARG A 205 -20.45 1.93 18.17
CA ARG A 205 -21.37 0.95 17.59
C ARG A 205 -21.82 1.32 16.17
N SER A 206 -22.23 0.30 15.42
CA SER A 206 -22.92 0.52 14.15
C SER A 206 -24.11 1.48 14.36
N ASN A 207 -24.24 2.48 13.48
CA ASN A 207 -25.31 3.49 13.49
C ASN A 207 -25.32 4.46 14.70
N VAL A 208 -24.22 4.56 15.47
CA VAL A 208 -24.08 5.55 16.55
C VAL A 208 -23.89 6.99 16.04
N GLY A 209 -23.53 7.17 14.75
CA GLY A 209 -23.30 8.49 14.14
C GLY A 209 -21.85 8.78 13.74
N LYS A 210 -20.95 7.80 13.85
CA LYS A 210 -19.52 7.90 13.51
C LYS A 210 -19.24 8.49 12.12
N SER A 211 -19.81 7.92 11.07
CA SER A 211 -19.61 8.41 9.70
C SER A 211 -20.21 9.81 9.49
N SER A 212 -21.32 10.14 10.16
CA SER A 212 -21.90 11.49 10.13
C SER A 212 -20.98 12.51 10.77
N LEU A 213 -20.39 12.18 11.93
CA LEU A 213 -19.39 13.02 12.60
C LEU A 213 -18.16 13.22 11.72
N LEU A 214 -17.62 12.15 11.13
CA LEU A 214 -16.46 12.23 10.23
C LEU A 214 -16.72 13.17 9.04
N ASN A 215 -17.87 13.03 8.37
CA ASN A 215 -18.22 13.92 7.26
C ASN A 215 -18.39 15.39 7.71
N ALA A 216 -18.94 15.62 8.91
CA ALA A 216 -19.07 16.95 9.47
C ALA A 216 -17.71 17.59 9.77
N LEU A 217 -16.76 16.82 10.32
CA LEU A 217 -15.42 17.28 10.66
C LEU A 217 -14.58 17.62 9.42
N VAL A 218 -14.79 16.92 8.31
CA VAL A 218 -14.00 17.09 7.07
C VAL A 218 -14.68 18.04 6.07
N GLY A 219 -15.88 18.55 6.40
CA GLY A 219 -16.61 19.50 5.54
C GLY A 219 -17.03 18.94 4.17
N HIS A 220 -16.95 17.62 3.96
CA HIS A 220 -17.26 16.95 2.70
C HIS A 220 -18.25 15.80 2.92
N SER A 221 -19.43 15.89 2.29
CA SER A 221 -20.56 14.97 2.50
C SER A 221 -20.40 13.56 1.92
N ARG A 222 -19.24 13.22 1.34
CA ARG A 222 -19.01 11.95 0.61
C ARG A 222 -17.75 11.19 1.00
N LEU A 223 -16.98 11.66 1.99
CA LEU A 223 -15.70 11.06 2.37
C LEU A 223 -15.89 9.74 3.12
N ALA A 224 -16.69 9.73 4.19
CA ALA A 224 -17.10 8.53 4.90
C ALA A 224 -18.51 8.12 4.45
N ARG A 225 -18.63 7.04 3.67
CA ARG A 225 -19.90 6.60 3.09
C ARG A 225 -20.90 6.21 4.20
N VAL A 226 -21.90 7.06 4.46
CA VAL A 226 -22.96 6.81 5.46
C VAL A 226 -23.88 5.70 4.94
N SER A 227 -23.84 4.51 5.55
CA SER A 227 -24.67 3.36 5.18
C SER A 227 -25.55 2.98 6.36
N ASN A 228 -26.88 2.93 6.15
CA ASN A 228 -27.85 2.45 7.14
C ASN A 228 -27.81 0.91 7.32
N THR A 229 -27.08 0.19 6.47
CA THR A 229 -26.90 -1.25 6.56
C THR A 229 -25.68 -1.58 7.44
N PRO A 230 -25.86 -2.28 8.59
CA PRO A 230 -24.76 -2.67 9.46
C PRO A 230 -23.75 -3.61 8.76
N GLY A 231 -22.45 -3.46 9.02
CA GLY A 231 -21.43 -4.47 8.64
C GLY A 231 -20.67 -4.24 7.33
N ARG A 232 -20.73 -3.04 6.73
CA ARG A 232 -20.00 -2.75 5.48
C ARG A 232 -18.54 -2.34 5.66
N THR A 233 -18.18 -1.72 6.78
CA THR A 233 -16.78 -1.38 7.08
C THR A 233 -16.11 -2.63 7.65
N ARG A 234 -15.39 -3.39 6.81
CA ARG A 234 -14.66 -4.62 7.19
C ARG A 234 -13.16 -4.39 7.43
N GLY A 235 -12.71 -3.15 7.27
CA GLY A 235 -11.33 -2.72 7.48
C GLY A 235 -11.29 -1.37 8.20
N ILE A 236 -10.12 -0.96 8.68
CA ILE A 236 -9.92 0.39 9.24
C ILE A 236 -9.74 1.35 8.06
N ALA A 237 -10.64 2.32 7.94
CA ALA A 237 -10.55 3.32 6.89
C ALA A 237 -9.80 4.54 7.42
N LEU A 238 -8.66 4.87 6.82
CA LEU A 238 -7.88 6.03 7.19
C LEU A 238 -8.22 7.19 6.22
N PHE A 239 -8.32 8.41 6.74
CA PHE A 239 -8.59 9.64 6.00
C PHE A 239 -7.55 10.69 6.35
N GLU A 240 -6.72 11.07 5.39
CA GLU A 240 -5.71 12.12 5.59
C GLU A 240 -6.37 13.50 5.63
N ILE A 241 -5.93 14.34 6.58
CA ILE A 241 -6.38 15.71 6.77
C ILE A 241 -5.20 16.65 6.53
N GLU A 242 -5.25 17.34 5.40
CA GLU A 242 -4.28 18.38 5.00
C GLU A 242 -2.80 17.95 5.08
N GLY A 243 -2.49 16.64 4.93
CA GLY A 243 -1.13 16.12 5.10
C GLY A 243 -0.55 16.22 6.51
N LYS A 244 -1.35 16.60 7.52
CA LYS A 244 -0.88 16.86 8.90
C LYS A 244 -1.18 15.72 9.87
N PHE A 245 -2.34 15.08 9.71
CA PHE A 245 -2.79 13.97 10.56
C PHE A 245 -3.82 13.14 9.79
N ALA A 246 -4.16 11.96 10.33
CA ALA A 246 -5.18 11.09 9.75
C ALA A 246 -6.31 10.81 10.74
N PHE A 247 -7.53 10.74 10.23
CA PHE A 247 -8.67 10.15 10.92
C PHE A 247 -8.75 8.65 10.62
N ALA A 248 -8.83 7.83 11.66
CA ALA A 248 -9.04 6.40 11.51
C ALA A 248 -10.47 6.03 11.88
N ASP A 249 -11.26 5.65 10.87
CA ASP A 249 -12.61 5.15 11.06
C ASP A 249 -12.59 3.66 11.35
N LEU A 250 -12.76 3.31 12.63
CA LEU A 250 -12.80 1.93 13.05
C LEU A 250 -14.14 1.30 12.64
N PRO A 251 -14.14 0.03 12.22
CA PRO A 251 -15.37 -0.70 11.96
C PRO A 251 -16.25 -0.72 13.22
N GLY A 252 -17.54 -0.43 13.09
CA GLY A 252 -18.41 -0.33 14.26
C GLY A 252 -18.66 -1.69 14.92
N TYR A 253 -18.61 -1.77 16.25
CA TYR A 253 -18.90 -2.98 17.02
C TYR A 253 -20.40 -3.13 17.34
N GLY A 254 -20.79 -4.25 17.96
CA GLY A 254 -22.17 -4.50 18.40
C GLY A 254 -23.04 -5.25 17.40
N PHE A 255 -22.48 -6.22 16.68
CA PHE A 255 -23.26 -7.06 15.78
C PHE A 255 -23.91 -8.22 16.53
N ALA A 256 -25.17 -8.05 16.94
CA ALA A 256 -26.00 -9.16 17.42
C ALA A 256 -26.15 -10.32 16.40
N LYS A 257 -25.76 -10.12 15.12
CA LYS A 257 -25.99 -11.05 13.99
C LYS A 257 -24.76 -11.53 13.21
N VAL A 258 -23.53 -11.15 13.55
CA VAL A 258 -22.33 -11.70 12.86
C VAL A 258 -21.82 -12.96 13.54
N SER A 259 -21.16 -13.80 12.75
CA SER A 259 -20.57 -15.06 13.21
C SER A 259 -19.49 -14.84 14.26
N ARG A 260 -19.25 -15.86 15.10
CA ARG A 260 -18.18 -15.81 16.12
C ARG A 260 -16.81 -15.52 15.49
N SER A 261 -16.51 -16.16 14.36
CA SER A 261 -15.27 -15.95 13.60
C SER A 261 -15.13 -14.51 13.06
N GLU A 262 -16.21 -13.88 12.61
CA GLU A 262 -16.17 -12.47 12.18
C GLU A 262 -15.94 -11.51 13.36
N ARG A 263 -16.49 -11.81 14.55
CA ARG A 263 -16.20 -11.03 15.77
C ARG A 263 -14.74 -11.16 16.18
N GLU A 264 -14.19 -12.37 16.11
CA GLU A 264 -12.79 -12.66 16.44
C GLU A 264 -11.84 -11.95 15.46
N ALA A 265 -12.12 -12.01 14.16
CA ALA A 265 -11.34 -11.32 13.12
C ALA A 265 -11.42 -9.79 13.26
N TRP A 266 -12.60 -9.25 13.56
CA TRP A 266 -12.80 -7.82 13.85
C TRP A 266 -12.00 -7.40 15.08
N LYS A 267 -12.07 -8.20 16.16
CA LYS A 267 -11.36 -7.97 17.40
C LYS A 267 -9.86 -7.95 17.16
N GLY A 268 -9.32 -8.94 16.43
CA GLY A 268 -7.90 -8.98 16.08
C GLY A 268 -7.45 -7.75 15.27
N LEU A 269 -8.24 -7.32 14.28
CA LEU A 269 -7.93 -6.13 13.47
C LEU A 269 -7.92 -4.84 14.31
N VAL A 270 -8.97 -4.62 15.11
CA VAL A 270 -9.13 -3.39 15.88
C VAL A 270 -8.18 -3.35 17.07
N GLU A 271 -8.04 -4.45 17.81
CA GLU A 271 -7.10 -4.53 18.94
C GLU A 271 -5.65 -4.43 18.46
N GLY A 272 -5.30 -5.08 17.34
CA GLY A 272 -3.96 -4.96 16.73
C GLY A 272 -3.63 -3.51 16.39
N TYR A 273 -4.52 -2.82 15.67
CA TYR A 273 -4.32 -1.40 15.36
C TYR A 273 -4.21 -0.52 16.60
N LEU A 274 -5.13 -0.67 17.57
CA LEU A 274 -5.12 0.14 18.79
C LEU A 274 -3.91 -0.13 19.70
N ALA A 275 -3.30 -1.31 19.57
CA ALA A 275 -2.15 -1.73 20.37
C ALA A 275 -0.80 -1.40 19.71
N GLU A 276 -0.71 -1.53 18.39
CA GLU A 276 0.55 -1.53 17.66
C GLU A 276 0.78 -0.26 16.83
N CYS A 277 -0.26 0.56 16.60
CA CYS A 277 -0.10 1.80 15.85
C CYS A 277 0.63 2.88 16.68
N GLU A 278 1.93 3.05 16.44
CA GLU A 278 2.78 4.04 17.13
C GLU A 278 2.31 5.49 16.91
N SER A 279 1.66 5.76 15.79
CA SER A 279 1.18 7.09 15.44
C SER A 279 -0.17 7.44 16.04
N LEU A 280 -0.86 6.50 16.69
CA LEU A 280 -2.15 6.74 17.32
C LEU A 280 -1.99 7.70 18.50
N ARG A 281 -2.61 8.89 18.39
CA ARG A 281 -2.53 9.93 19.43
C ARG A 281 -3.79 10.01 20.29
N ARG A 282 -4.94 9.62 19.76
CA ARG A 282 -6.21 9.66 20.49
C ARG A 282 -7.27 8.77 19.88
N VAL A 283 -8.14 8.23 20.74
CA VAL A 283 -9.37 7.54 20.33
C VAL A 283 -10.60 8.30 20.83
N TYR A 284 -11.53 8.61 19.94
CA TYR A 284 -12.87 9.07 20.29
C TYR A 284 -13.83 7.89 20.32
N VAL A 285 -14.38 7.60 21.49
CA VAL A 285 -15.35 6.52 21.71
C VAL A 285 -16.75 7.13 21.70
N LEU A 286 -17.49 6.88 20.63
CA LEU A 286 -18.82 7.43 20.40
C LEU A 286 -19.89 6.59 21.11
N VAL A 287 -20.78 7.28 21.82
CA VAL A 287 -21.93 6.74 22.54
C VAL A 287 -23.20 7.47 22.11
N ASP A 288 -24.31 6.75 21.96
CA ASP A 288 -25.63 7.36 21.84
C ASP A 288 -26.00 7.93 23.21
N ALA A 289 -26.05 9.26 23.36
CA ALA A 289 -26.19 9.91 24.66
C ALA A 289 -27.50 9.55 25.36
N ARG A 290 -28.52 9.12 24.59
CA ARG A 290 -29.82 8.67 25.11
C ARG A 290 -29.75 7.30 25.79
N ARG A 291 -28.74 6.48 25.47
CA ARG A 291 -28.53 5.12 26.02
C ARG A 291 -27.37 5.06 27.00
N GLY A 292 -26.40 5.97 26.85
CA GLY A 292 -25.12 5.89 27.55
C GLY A 292 -24.23 4.76 27.02
N PRO A 293 -23.04 4.58 27.61
CA PRO A 293 -22.15 3.46 27.26
C PRO A 293 -22.77 2.12 27.68
N GLU A 294 -22.68 1.10 26.82
CA GLU A 294 -23.01 -0.28 27.13
C GLU A 294 -21.72 -1.09 27.37
N ASP A 295 -21.82 -2.42 27.44
CA ASP A 295 -20.71 -3.27 27.85
C ASP A 295 -19.58 -3.27 26.83
N GLU A 296 -19.88 -3.22 25.54
CA GLU A 296 -18.85 -3.16 24.50
C GLU A 296 -18.03 -1.86 24.55
N GLU A 297 -18.70 -0.71 24.77
CA GLU A 297 -18.01 0.56 24.98
C GLU A 297 -17.13 0.52 26.23
N ARG A 298 -17.64 -0.04 27.34
CA ARG A 298 -16.88 -0.19 28.59
C ARG A 298 -15.66 -1.09 28.42
N GLN A 299 -15.81 -2.20 27.70
CA GLN A 299 -14.71 -3.12 27.39
C GLN A 299 -13.63 -2.44 26.55
N LEU A 300 -14.03 -1.68 25.51
CA LEU A 300 -13.08 -0.92 24.70
C LEU A 300 -12.36 0.16 25.54
N ALA A 301 -13.09 0.90 26.36
CA ALA A 301 -12.51 1.91 27.25
C ALA A 301 -11.51 1.30 28.25
N ALA A 302 -11.83 0.13 28.81
CA ALA A 302 -10.94 -0.62 29.68
C ALA A 302 -9.68 -1.10 28.94
N PHE A 303 -9.82 -1.61 27.72
CA PHE A 303 -8.70 -1.99 26.85
C PHE A 303 -7.77 -0.81 26.57
N LEU A 304 -8.32 0.34 26.19
CA LEU A 304 -7.57 1.56 25.90
C LEU A 304 -6.84 2.06 27.15
N ALA A 305 -7.51 2.05 28.31
CA ALA A 305 -6.92 2.42 29.59
C ALA A 305 -5.76 1.50 29.99
N ALA A 306 -5.92 0.18 29.84
CA ALA A 306 -4.89 -0.81 30.16
C ALA A 306 -3.62 -0.63 29.30
N ARG A 307 -3.77 -0.08 28.08
CA ARG A 307 -2.67 0.22 27.15
C ARG A 307 -2.18 1.66 27.20
N ALA A 308 -2.68 2.46 28.13
CA ALA A 308 -2.39 3.90 28.23
C ALA A 308 -2.68 4.68 26.92
N VAL A 309 -3.60 4.20 26.09
CA VAL A 309 -4.02 4.89 24.87
C VAL A 309 -5.00 6.01 25.25
N PRO A 310 -4.69 7.29 24.97
CA PRO A 310 -5.57 8.39 25.35
C PRO A 310 -6.91 8.29 24.63
N TYR A 311 -8.02 8.35 25.37
CA TYR A 311 -9.36 8.33 24.78
C TYR A 311 -10.31 9.37 25.38
N ARG A 312 -11.34 9.72 24.62
CA ARG A 312 -12.43 10.63 25.04
C ARG A 312 -13.77 10.06 24.61
N TRP A 313 -14.76 10.19 25.50
CA TRP A 313 -16.15 9.89 25.18
C TRP A 313 -16.75 11.00 24.32
N VAL A 314 -17.55 10.62 23.33
CA VAL A 314 -18.31 11.55 22.48
C VAL A 314 -19.78 11.13 22.52
N GLY A 315 -20.61 11.96 23.15
CA GLY A 315 -22.06 11.83 23.08
C GLY A 315 -22.55 12.26 21.72
N THR A 316 -23.10 11.32 20.95
CA THR A 316 -23.95 11.62 19.79
C THR A 316 -25.42 11.65 20.23
N LYS A 317 -26.32 12.05 19.32
CA LYS A 317 -27.80 12.02 19.45
C LYS A 317 -28.40 12.54 20.74
#